data_AF-A0A9X1Z1C0-F1
#
_entry.id   AF-A0A9X1Z1C0-F1
#
_cell.length_a   1.000
_cell.length_b   1.000
_cell.length_c   1.000
_cell.angle_alpha   90.00
_cell.angle_beta   90.00
_cell.angle_gamma   90.00
#
_symmetry.space_group_name_H-M   'P 1'
#
loop_
_entity.id
_entity.type
_entity.pdbx_description
1 polymer ?
#
loop_
_entity_poly.entity_id
_entity_poly.type
_entity_poly.pdbx_seq_one_letter_code
_entity_poly.pdbx_strand_id
1 'polypeptide(L)'
;MSEQKHTPAPWTVREVTHKNVPGQRAFAIDFNEDQEQVVDWVYEEADAKLIAQAPGLLADLIVAAGTLRHYEALHRAKGTAESTEKAEVNAGLAARFEQTIAKATQ
;
A
#
# COMPACT_ATOMS: atom_id res chain seq x y z
N MET A 1 -10.87 -6.44 -20.91
CA MET A 1 -9.98 -5.46 -20.25
C MET A 1 -8.98 -6.30 -19.47
N SER A 2 -7.69 -6.30 -19.83
CA SER A 2 -6.68 -6.97 -19.01
C SER A 2 -6.64 -6.29 -17.64
N GLU A 3 -6.60 -7.06 -16.55
CA GLU A 3 -6.30 -6.52 -15.21
C GLU A 3 -5.10 -5.58 -15.33
N GLN A 4 -5.24 -4.32 -14.89
CA GLN A 4 -4.09 -3.43 -14.76
C GLN A 4 -3.19 -4.02 -13.67
N LYS A 5 -2.02 -4.51 -14.07
CA LYS A 5 -1.00 -4.97 -13.13
C LYS A 5 -0.16 -3.77 -12.72
N HIS A 6 -0.05 -3.52 -11.42
CA HIS A 6 0.87 -2.52 -10.89
C HIS A 6 2.31 -2.83 -11.29
N THR A 7 3.14 -1.79 -11.39
CA THR A 7 4.58 -1.95 -11.58
C THR A 7 5.16 -2.81 -10.46
N PRO A 8 5.90 -3.89 -10.77
CA PRO A 8 6.46 -4.77 -9.77
C PRO A 8 7.34 -4.05 -8.75
N ALA A 9 7.30 -4.54 -7.51
CA ALA A 9 8.23 -4.17 -6.45
C ALA A 9 9.55 -4.96 -6.60
N PRO A 10 10.67 -4.52 -5.96
CA PRO A 10 10.79 -3.37 -5.07
C PRO A 10 10.89 -2.04 -5.82
N TRP A 11 10.43 -0.97 -5.16
CA TRP A 11 10.68 0.40 -5.61
C TRP A 11 11.78 1.03 -4.76
N THR A 12 12.70 1.75 -5.39
CA THR A 12 13.87 2.34 -4.72
C THR A 12 13.94 3.84 -4.92
N VAL A 13 14.21 4.57 -3.84
CA VAL A 13 14.36 6.02 -3.87
C VAL A 13 15.78 6.37 -4.32
N ARG A 14 15.91 7.28 -5.28
CA ARG A 14 17.19 7.83 -5.74
C ARG A 14 17.12 9.35 -5.76
N GLU A 15 18.09 10.02 -5.13
CA GLU A 15 18.24 11.47 -5.25
C GLU A 15 18.67 11.83 -6.68
N VAL A 16 17.95 12.75 -7.31
CA VAL A 16 18.23 13.23 -8.65
C VAL A 16 18.74 14.67 -8.59
N THR A 17 19.78 14.94 -9.36
CA THR A 17 20.35 16.29 -9.52
C THR A 17 20.10 16.77 -10.94
N HIS A 18 19.30 17.83 -11.09
CA HIS A 18 19.09 18.46 -12.39
C HIS A 18 20.01 19.66 -12.58
N LYS A 19 20.83 19.61 -13.63
CA LYS A 19 21.74 20.69 -14.02
C LYS A 19 21.04 22.03 -14.25
N ASN A 20 19.75 22.00 -14.61
CA ASN A 20 18.96 23.18 -14.96
C ASN A 20 18.22 23.81 -13.76
N VAL A 21 18.25 23.18 -12.57
CA VAL A 21 17.65 23.75 -11.36
C VAL A 21 18.64 23.66 -10.19
N PRO A 22 19.68 24.50 -10.18
CA PRO A 22 20.73 24.45 -9.16
C PRO A 22 20.15 24.67 -7.76
N GLY A 23 20.51 23.79 -6.82
CA GLY A 23 20.09 23.89 -5.42
C GLY A 23 18.75 23.22 -5.10
N GLN A 24 18.01 22.73 -6.09
CA GLN A 24 16.80 21.95 -5.84
C GLN A 24 17.15 20.48 -5.61
N ARG A 25 16.71 19.95 -4.47
CA ARG A 25 16.73 18.51 -4.19
C ARG A 25 15.46 17.90 -4.74
N ALA A 26 15.59 16.74 -5.37
CA ALA A 26 14.46 15.95 -5.84
C ALA A 26 14.83 14.48 -5.81
N PHE A 27 13.80 13.63 -5.83
CA PHE A 27 13.93 12.18 -5.76
C PHE A 27 13.11 11.54 -6.86
N ALA A 28 13.67 10.51 -7.47
CA ALA A 28 12.98 9.58 -8.35
C ALA A 28 12.73 8.27 -7.62
N ILE A 29 11.73 7.52 -8.08
CA ILE A 29 11.37 6.20 -7.55
C ILE A 29 11.50 5.20 -8.69
N ASP A 30 12.57 4.42 -8.64
CA ASP A 30 12.92 3.44 -9.66
C ASP A 30 12.29 2.08 -9.35
N PHE A 31 11.92 1.30 -10.38
CA PHE A 31 11.40 -0.07 -10.22
C PHE A 31 12.31 -1.15 -10.80
N ASN A 32 13.46 -0.76 -11.38
CA ASN A 32 14.49 -1.68 -11.86
C ASN A 32 15.88 -1.03 -11.84
N GLU A 33 16.91 -1.82 -12.15
CA GLU A 33 18.30 -1.38 -12.18
C GLU A 33 18.62 -0.43 -13.35
N ASP A 34 17.78 -0.45 -14.40
CA ASP A 34 17.89 0.42 -15.57
C ASP A 34 17.38 1.86 -15.30
N GLN A 35 17.00 2.16 -14.06
CA GLN A 35 16.45 3.45 -13.62
C GLN A 35 15.14 3.84 -14.33
N GLU A 36 14.34 2.85 -14.73
CA GLU A 36 12.94 3.10 -15.10
C GLU A 36 12.14 3.46 -13.85
N GLN A 37 11.30 4.49 -13.99
CA GLN A 37 10.72 5.20 -12.85
C GLN A 37 9.20 5.04 -12.82
N VAL A 38 8.66 4.80 -11.62
CA VAL A 38 7.22 4.96 -11.35
C VAL A 38 6.86 6.41 -11.02
N VAL A 39 7.83 7.17 -10.50
CA VAL A 39 7.72 8.61 -10.25
C VAL A 39 9.06 9.25 -10.59
N ASP A 40 9.01 10.29 -11.43
CA ASP A 40 10.16 11.01 -11.94
C ASP A 40 10.62 12.16 -11.03
N TRP A 41 9.68 12.75 -10.26
CA TRP A 41 9.96 13.94 -9.45
C TRP A 41 9.19 14.03 -8.14
N VAL A 42 9.90 13.89 -7.01
CA VAL A 42 9.39 14.13 -5.66
C VAL A 42 10.30 15.13 -4.93
N TYR A 43 9.74 16.19 -4.36
CA TYR A 43 10.54 17.26 -3.73
C TYR A 43 11.07 16.88 -2.35
N GLU A 44 10.29 16.13 -1.58
CA GLU A 44 10.61 15.77 -0.20
C GLU A 44 11.05 14.30 -0.08
N GLU A 45 12.16 14.07 0.62
CA GLU A 45 12.71 12.71 0.80
C GLU A 45 11.74 11.79 1.56
N ALA A 46 11.02 12.37 2.53
CA ALA A 46 10.03 11.64 3.33
C ALA A 46 8.88 11.12 2.46
N ASP A 47 8.39 11.94 1.53
CA ASP A 47 7.34 11.57 0.59
C ASP A 47 7.83 10.49 -0.38
N ALA A 48 9.07 10.64 -0.89
CA ALA A 48 9.66 9.66 -1.78
C ALA A 48 9.79 8.29 -1.11
N LYS A 49 10.22 8.27 0.16
CA LYS A 49 10.26 7.04 0.97
C LYS A 49 8.88 6.44 1.18
N LEU A 50 7.87 7.25 1.51
CA LEU A 50 6.50 6.77 1.70
C LEU A 50 5.94 6.13 0.42
N ILE A 51 6.12 6.80 -0.73
CA ILE A 51 5.64 6.30 -2.02
C ILE A 51 6.39 5.02 -2.41
N ALA A 52 7.72 4.95 -2.23
CA ALA A 52 8.49 3.75 -2.51
C ALA A 52 8.05 2.53 -1.67
N GLN A 53 7.48 2.76 -0.48
CA GLN A 53 6.92 1.69 0.36
C GLN A 53 5.49 1.28 -0.05
N ALA A 54 4.82 1.99 -0.96
CA ALA A 54 3.42 1.74 -1.31
C ALA A 54 3.13 0.27 -1.69
N PRO A 55 3.98 -0.46 -2.45
CA PRO A 55 3.73 -1.88 -2.73
C PRO A 55 3.74 -2.74 -1.46
N GLY A 56 4.67 -2.49 -0.53
CA GLY A 56 4.75 -3.19 0.74
C GLY A 56 3.56 -2.87 1.64
N LEU A 57 3.19 -1.58 1.74
CA LEU A 57 2.01 -1.13 2.50
C LEU A 57 0.71 -1.76 1.96
N LEU A 58 0.57 -1.86 0.63
CA LEU A 58 -0.58 -2.52 0.02
C LEU A 58 -0.61 -4.03 0.33
N ALA A 59 0.54 -4.71 0.25
CA ALA A 59 0.65 -6.12 0.59
C ALA A 59 0.29 -6.39 2.06
N ASP A 60 0.82 -5.60 2.98
CA ASP A 60 0.51 -5.71 4.41
C ASP A 60 -0.97 -5.42 4.69
N LEU A 61 -1.57 -4.45 3.99
CA LEU A 61 -2.99 -4.12 4.12
C LEU A 61 -3.89 -5.28 3.66
N ILE A 62 -3.53 -5.96 2.57
CA ILE A 62 -4.23 -7.17 2.09
C ILE A 62 -4.18 -8.27 3.15
N VAL A 63 -2.99 -8.51 3.73
CA VAL A 63 -2.82 -9.51 4.80
C VAL A 63 -3.64 -9.13 6.04
N ALA A 64 -3.64 -7.86 6.43
CA ALA A 64 -4.40 -7.36 7.57
C ALA A 64 -5.91 -7.55 7.36
N ALA A 65 -6.44 -7.20 6.17
CA ALA A 65 -7.84 -7.41 5.83
C ALA A 65 -8.23 -8.89 5.88
N GLY A 66 -7.44 -9.78 5.27
CA GLY A 66 -7.66 -11.22 5.31
C GLY A 66 -7.62 -11.81 6.72
N THR A 67 -6.68 -11.33 7.56
CA THR A 67 -6.58 -11.74 8.97
C THR A 67 -7.82 -11.34 9.77
N LEU A 68 -8.32 -10.12 9.55
CA LEU A 68 -9.55 -9.65 10.21
C LEU A 68 -10.77 -10.47 9.76
N ARG A 69 -10.88 -10.82 8.47
CA ARG A 69 -11.94 -11.73 7.98
C ARG A 69 -11.86 -13.12 8.61
N HIS A 70 -10.64 -13.64 8.77
CA HIS A 70 -10.44 -14.92 9.46
C HIS A 70 -10.94 -14.86 10.91
N TYR A 71 -10.56 -13.82 11.67
CA TYR A 71 -11.01 -13.67 13.05
C TYR A 71 -12.50 -13.34 13.17
N GLU A 72 -13.09 -12.60 12.23
CA GLU A 72 -14.54 -12.43 12.13
C GLU A 72 -15.23 -13.80 12.11
N ALA A 73 -14.84 -14.69 11.19
CA ALA A 73 -15.44 -16.01 11.06
C ALA A 73 -15.28 -16.85 12.33
N LEU A 74 -14.09 -16.86 12.94
CA LEU A 74 -13.84 -17.54 14.21
C LEU A 74 -14.72 -16.99 15.35
N HIS A 75 -14.93 -15.68 15.38
CA HIS A 75 -15.77 -15.04 16.39
C HIS A 75 -17.27 -15.33 16.18
N ARG A 76 -17.76 -15.28 14.93
CA ARG A 76 -19.15 -15.67 14.63
C ARG A 76 -19.42 -17.13 15.02
N ALA A 77 -18.47 -18.03 14.78
CA ALA A 77 -18.61 -19.46 15.10
C ALA A 77 -18.81 -19.76 16.60
N LYS A 78 -18.36 -18.87 17.50
CA LYS A 78 -18.55 -19.08 18.96
C LYS A 78 -19.98 -18.83 19.43
N GLY A 79 -20.78 -18.05 18.69
CA GLY A 79 -22.21 -17.86 18.96
C GLY A 79 -22.58 -17.14 20.26
N THR A 80 -21.62 -16.57 21.01
CA THR A 80 -21.90 -15.77 22.21
C THR A 80 -22.07 -14.30 21.85
N ALA A 81 -22.85 -13.55 22.63
CA ALA A 81 -23.07 -12.11 22.39
C ALA A 81 -21.75 -11.32 22.32
N GLU A 82 -20.85 -11.53 23.28
CA GLU A 82 -19.53 -10.90 23.32
C GLU A 82 -18.69 -11.26 22.07
N SER A 83 -18.77 -12.51 21.61
CA SER A 83 -18.02 -12.91 20.43
C SER A 83 -18.62 -12.33 19.15
N THR A 84 -19.94 -12.22 19.06
CA THR A 84 -20.62 -11.54 17.95
C THR A 84 -20.19 -10.07 17.86
N GLU A 85 -20.11 -9.36 18.98
CA GLU A 85 -19.61 -7.97 19.00
C GLU A 85 -18.18 -7.86 18.44
N LYS A 86 -17.29 -8.78 18.83
CA LYS A 86 -15.92 -8.84 18.28
C LYS A 86 -15.90 -9.15 16.78
N ALA A 87 -16.80 -10.00 16.31
CA ALA A 87 -16.94 -10.28 14.89
C ALA A 87 -17.32 -9.03 14.09
N GLU A 88 -18.28 -8.22 14.59
CA GLU A 88 -18.70 -7.00 13.91
C GLU A 88 -17.60 -5.94 13.85
N VAL A 89 -16.76 -5.82 14.89
CA VAL A 89 -15.57 -4.94 14.87
C VAL A 89 -14.60 -5.39 13.78
N ASN A 90 -14.29 -6.69 13.71
CA ASN A 90 -13.39 -7.22 12.69
C ASN A 90 -13.96 -7.04 11.27
N ALA A 91 -15.26 -7.28 11.10
CA ALA A 91 -15.96 -7.08 9.82
C ALA A 91 -15.86 -5.62 9.36
N GLY A 92 -16.09 -4.67 10.26
CA GLY A 92 -16.00 -3.24 9.96
C GLY A 92 -14.59 -2.79 9.58
N LEU A 93 -13.57 -3.26 10.30
CA LEU A 93 -12.16 -2.94 9.98
C LEU A 93 -11.73 -3.58 8.65
N ALA A 94 -12.07 -4.86 8.43
CA ALA A 94 -11.77 -5.54 7.17
C ALA A 94 -12.41 -4.81 5.99
N ALA A 95 -13.69 -4.43 6.09
CA ALA A 95 -14.40 -3.69 5.04
C ALA A 95 -13.71 -2.35 4.71
N ARG A 96 -13.21 -1.61 5.70
CA ARG A 96 -12.47 -0.37 5.47
C ARG A 96 -11.16 -0.60 4.71
N PHE A 97 -10.43 -1.65 5.05
CA PHE A 97 -9.19 -2.02 4.36
C PHE A 97 -9.46 -2.51 2.94
N GLU A 98 -10.45 -3.36 2.75
CA GLU A 98 -10.89 -3.82 1.42
C GLU A 98 -11.31 -2.67 0.50
N GLN A 99 -12.04 -1.68 1.03
CA GLN A 99 -12.37 -0.46 0.28
C GLN A 99 -11.13 0.34 -0.12
N THR A 100 -10.12 0.38 0.76
CA THR A 100 -8.86 1.09 0.48
C THR A 100 -8.04 0.35 -0.57
N ILE A 101 -7.97 -0.99 -0.47
CA ILE A 101 -7.34 -1.87 -1.46
C ILE A 101 -8.02 -1.70 -2.81
N ALA A 102 -9.35 -1.74 -2.87
CA ALA A 102 -10.11 -1.58 -4.12
C ALA A 102 -9.80 -0.26 -4.82
N LYS A 103 -9.71 0.85 -4.08
CA LYS A 103 -9.31 2.16 -4.66
C LYS A 103 -7.90 2.15 -5.26
N ALA A 104 -7.03 1.28 -4.78
CA ALA A 104 -5.66 1.17 -5.26
C ALA A 104 -5.51 0.20 -6.43
N THR A 105 -6.41 -0.78 -6.59
CA THR A 105 -6.22 -1.94 -7.50
C THR A 105 -7.32 -2.13 -8.57
N GLN A 106 -8.42 -1.38 -8.53
CA GLN A 106 -9.57 -1.51 -9.44
C GLN A 106 -9.84 -0.20 -10.18
#